data_AF-A0A7V0QKV8-F1
#
_entry.id   AF-A0A7V0QKV8-F1
#
_cell.length_a   1.000
_cell.length_b   1.000
_cell.length_c   1.000
_cell.angle_alpha   90.00
_cell.angle_beta   90.00
_cell.angle_gamma   90.00
#
_symmetry.space_group_name_H-M   'P 1'
#
loop_
_entity.id
_entity.type
_entity.pdbx_description
1 polymer ?
#
loop_
_entity_poly.entity_id
_entity_poly.type
_entity_poly.pdbx_seq_one_letter_code
_entity_poly.pdbx_strand_id
1 'polypeptide(L)'
;MARKEAMLIARELVGKGKDMSADDLSRATKIPKWKVARMLKRFEKLGLVSVSDEVTFSVGRPRKLYSVTENGVKFFGEMGIEIFGIIKSEKSGEEKKA
;
A
#
# COMPACT_ATOMS: atom_id res chain seq x y z
N MET A 1 19.09 3.13 -9.10
CA MET A 1 17.91 4.04 -9.02
C MET A 1 16.62 3.34 -8.58
N ALA A 2 16.25 2.18 -9.14
CA ALA A 2 14.94 1.52 -8.87
C ALA A 2 14.66 1.16 -7.39
N ARG A 3 15.69 0.89 -6.58
CA ARG A 3 15.51 0.54 -5.15
C ARG A 3 14.95 1.69 -4.31
N LYS A 4 15.37 2.94 -4.56
CA LYS A 4 14.91 4.12 -3.81
C LYS A 4 13.43 4.39 -4.04
N GLU A 5 13.00 4.26 -5.29
CA GLU A 5 11.60 4.42 -5.70
C GLU A 5 10.71 3.33 -5.12
N ALA A 6 11.22 2.10 -5.04
CA ALA A 6 10.51 0.98 -4.41
C ALA A 6 10.27 1.24 -2.93
N MET A 7 11.29 1.74 -2.23
CA MET A 7 11.17 2.07 -0.82
C MET A 7 10.18 3.23 -0.58
N LEU A 8 10.13 4.23 -1.46
CA LEU A 8 9.15 5.32 -1.34
C LEU A 8 7.70 4.83 -1.52
N ILE A 9 7.45 3.98 -2.53
CA ILE A 9 6.11 3.42 -2.76
C ILE A 9 5.70 2.50 -1.61
N ALA A 10 6.61 1.64 -1.15
CA ALA A 10 6.36 0.75 -0.02
C ALA A 10 6.12 1.54 1.28
N ARG A 11 6.90 2.60 1.53
CA ARG A 11 6.70 3.48 2.69
C ARG A 11 5.33 4.16 2.65
N GLU A 12 4.86 4.64 1.51
CA GLU A 12 3.53 5.26 1.40
C GLU A 12 2.41 4.24 1.64
N LEU A 13 2.52 3.04 1.06
CA LEU A 13 1.56 1.96 1.25
C LEU A 13 1.48 1.50 2.71
N VAL A 14 2.62 1.38 3.39
CA VAL A 14 2.73 0.95 4.79
C VAL A 14 2.30 2.09 5.73
N GLY A 15 2.85 3.30 5.54
CA GLY A 15 2.69 4.41 6.49
C GLY A 15 1.28 4.98 6.58
N LYS A 16 0.45 4.84 5.55
CA LYS A 16 -0.92 5.37 5.55
C LYS A 16 -1.96 4.41 6.11
N GLY A 17 -1.64 3.11 6.23
CA GLY A 17 -2.58 2.10 6.73
C GLY A 17 -3.92 2.05 5.97
N LYS A 18 -3.94 2.56 4.74
CA LYS A 18 -5.13 2.72 3.90
C LYS A 18 -4.83 2.21 2.51
N ASP A 19 -5.85 1.67 1.89
CA ASP A 19 -5.88 1.29 0.49
C ASP A 19 -5.59 2.49 -0.40
N MET A 20 -4.59 2.37 -1.29
CA MET A 20 -4.18 3.46 -2.18
C MET A 20 -4.26 3.05 -3.63
N SER A 21 -4.69 3.97 -4.50
CA SER A 21 -4.61 3.75 -5.95
C SER A 21 -3.22 4.05 -6.49
N ALA A 22 -2.93 3.56 -7.70
CA ALA A 22 -1.68 3.92 -8.40
C ALA A 22 -1.57 5.43 -8.68
N ASP A 23 -2.70 6.13 -8.82
CA ASP A 23 -2.73 7.58 -8.99
C ASP A 23 -2.34 8.31 -7.70
N ASP A 24 -2.86 7.86 -6.55
CA ASP A 24 -2.54 8.44 -5.25
C ASP A 24 -1.06 8.27 -4.91
N LEU A 25 -0.52 7.08 -5.18
CA LEU A 25 0.90 6.77 -4.98
C LEU A 25 1.81 7.57 -5.92
N SER A 26 1.38 7.78 -7.17
CA SER A 26 2.11 8.61 -8.12
C SER A 26 2.19 10.06 -7.65
N ARG A 27 1.08 10.61 -7.13
CA ARG A 27 1.04 11.97 -6.56
C ARG A 27 1.90 12.09 -5.30
N ALA A 28 1.83 11.11 -4.40
CA ALA A 28 2.57 11.14 -3.13
C ALA A 28 4.10 11.03 -3.34
N THR A 29 4.52 10.12 -4.21
CA THR A 29 5.96 9.83 -4.42
C THR A 29 6.60 10.68 -5.53
N LYS A 30 5.81 11.45 -6.29
CA LYS A 30 6.20 12.16 -7.52
C LYS A 30 6.80 11.23 -8.60
N ILE A 31 6.55 9.92 -8.49
CA ILE A 31 6.98 8.92 -9.46
C ILE A 31 5.90 8.81 -10.56
N PRO A 32 6.27 8.70 -11.84
CA PRO A 32 5.29 8.52 -12.91
C PRO A 32 4.37 7.30 -12.70
N LYS A 33 3.07 7.49 -12.94
CA LYS A 33 2.03 6.45 -12.76
C LYS A 33 2.40 5.11 -13.40
N TRP A 34 2.93 5.11 -14.63
CA TRP A 34 3.30 3.87 -15.32
C TRP A 34 4.36 3.07 -14.55
N LYS A 35 5.25 3.76 -13.84
CA LYS A 35 6.34 3.15 -13.07
C LYS A 35 5.81 2.60 -11.77
N VAL A 36 4.97 3.38 -11.09
CA VAL A 36 4.21 2.92 -9.90
C VAL A 36 3.40 1.68 -10.24
N ALA A 37 2.62 1.69 -11.32
CA ALA A 37 1.80 0.55 -11.75
C ALA A 37 2.63 -0.70 -12.05
N ARG A 38 3.78 -0.56 -12.71
CA ARG A 38 4.71 -1.69 -12.92
C ARG A 38 5.23 -2.28 -11.62
N MET A 39 5.53 -1.42 -10.64
CA MET A 39 6.07 -1.85 -9.35
C MET A 39 5.00 -2.51 -8.48
N LEU A 40 3.80 -1.95 -8.45
CA LEU A 40 2.65 -2.55 -7.77
C LEU A 40 2.32 -3.94 -8.34
N LYS A 41 2.33 -4.09 -9.66
CA LYS A 41 2.14 -5.40 -10.30
C LYS A 41 3.24 -6.40 -9.92
N ARG A 42 4.46 -5.93 -9.68
CA ARG A 42 5.56 -6.78 -9.20
C ARG A 42 5.36 -7.18 -7.73
N PHE A 43 4.94 -6.24 -6.88
CA PHE A 43 4.63 -6.51 -5.48
C PHE A 43 3.44 -7.47 -5.34
N GLU A 44 2.42 -7.32 -6.18
CA GLU A 44 1.26 -8.22 -6.24
C GLU A 44 1.71 -9.65 -6.58
N LYS A 45 2.54 -9.82 -7.62
CA LYS A 45 3.10 -11.13 -7.99
C LYS A 45 3.96 -11.77 -6.90
N LEU A 46 4.59 -10.96 -6.06
CA LEU A 46 5.40 -11.42 -4.93
C LEU A 46 4.56 -11.66 -3.67
N GLY A 47 3.24 -11.43 -3.72
CA GLY A 47 2.36 -11.55 -2.57
C GLY A 47 2.68 -10.52 -1.48
N LEU A 48 3.22 -9.36 -1.84
CA LEU A 48 3.51 -8.28 -0.90
C LEU A 48 2.32 -7.32 -0.76
N VAL A 49 1.53 -7.16 -1.83
CA VAL A 49 0.32 -6.33 -1.84
C VAL A 49 -0.87 -7.12 -2.38
N SER A 50 -2.05 -6.87 -1.83
CA SER A 50 -3.33 -7.31 -2.37
C SER A 50 -3.94 -6.21 -3.23
N VAL A 51 -4.80 -6.60 -4.16
CA VAL A 51 -5.52 -5.69 -5.04
C VAL A 51 -7.01 -5.89 -4.84
N SER A 52 -7.72 -4.80 -4.58
CA SER A 52 -9.18 -4.74 -4.55
C SER A 52 -9.67 -3.70 -5.57
N ASP A 53 -10.88 -3.88 -6.06
CA ASP A 53 -11.53 -2.86 -6.87
C ASP A 53 -12.28 -1.89 -5.94
N GLU A 54 -12.16 -0.60 -6.19
CA GLU A 54 -12.88 0.44 -5.46
C GLU A 54 -14.39 0.21 -5.63
N VAL A 55 -15.11 0.15 -4.51
CA VAL A 55 -16.57 0.00 -4.53
C VAL A 55 -17.19 1.32 -4.97
N THR A 56 -17.62 1.37 -6.23
CA THR A 56 -18.30 2.54 -6.80
C THR A 56 -19.72 2.19 -7.22
N PHE A 57 -20.70 3.00 -6.81
CA PHE A 57 -22.09 2.90 -7.27
C PHE A 57 -22.35 3.66 -8.58
N SER A 58 -21.30 4.13 -9.25
CA SER A 58 -21.36 4.92 -10.49
C SER A 58 -21.01 4.09 -11.73
N VAL A 59 -21.50 4.53 -12.89
CA VAL A 59 -21.21 3.90 -14.19
C VAL A 59 -19.78 4.27 -14.61
N GLY A 60 -18.83 3.35 -14.39
CA GLY A 60 -17.42 3.54 -14.74
C GLY A 60 -16.59 2.31 -14.40
N ARG A 61 -15.35 2.26 -14.89
CA ARG A 61 -14.41 1.19 -14.49
C ARG A 61 -13.92 1.50 -13.07
N PRO A 62 -14.11 0.60 -12.09
CA PRO A 62 -13.65 0.83 -10.73
C PRO A 62 -12.12 0.98 -10.71
N ARG A 63 -11.63 1.84 -9.82
CA ARG A 63 -10.18 2.05 -9.65
C ARG A 63 -9.61 0.88 -8.85
N LYS A 64 -8.38 0.49 -9.18
CA LYS A 64 -7.65 -0.51 -8.40
C LYS A 64 -7.06 0.12 -7.15
N LEU A 65 -7.36 -0.47 -6.02
CA LEU A 65 -6.83 -0.16 -4.72
C LEU A 65 -5.81 -1.23 -4.31
N TYR A 66 -4.71 -0.79 -3.70
CA TYR A 66 -3.62 -1.66 -3.29
C TYR A 66 -3.42 -1.54 -1.78
N SER A 67 -3.35 -2.70 -1.12
CA SER A 67 -3.16 -2.81 0.33
C SER A 67 -1.94 -3.69 0.61
N VAL A 68 -1.19 -3.39 1.67
CA VAL A 68 -0.04 -4.22 2.05
C VAL A 68 -0.54 -5.47 2.77
N THR A 69 -0.06 -6.63 2.34
CA THR A 69 -0.32 -7.90 3.02
C THR A 69 0.58 -8.07 4.24
N GLU A 70 0.28 -9.01 5.14
CA GLU A 70 1.18 -9.36 6.26
C GLU A 70 2.60 -9.71 5.78
N ASN A 71 2.70 -10.43 4.66
CA ASN A 71 3.99 -10.77 4.05
C ASN A 71 4.71 -9.52 3.54
N GLY A 72 3.98 -8.59 2.93
CA GLY A 72 4.49 -7.27 2.54
C GLY A 72 5.02 -6.47 3.72
N VAL A 73 4.28 -6.43 4.83
CA VAL A 73 4.68 -5.75 6.07
C VAL A 73 6.01 -6.31 6.58
N LYS A 74 6.14 -7.63 6.67
CA LYS A 74 7.39 -8.29 7.10
C LYS A 74 8.55 -7.96 6.16
N PHE A 75 8.35 -8.15 4.86
CA PHE A 75 9.37 -7.91 3.85
C PHE A 75 9.86 -6.45 3.85
N PHE A 76 8.94 -5.48 3.91
CA PHE A 76 9.30 -4.06 3.96
C PHE A 76 9.94 -3.66 5.29
N GLY A 77 9.52 -4.29 6.40
CA GLY A 77 10.15 -4.13 7.71
C GLY A 77 11.60 -4.59 7.72
N GLU A 78 11.91 -5.77 7.16
CA GLU A 78 13.28 -6.28 7.00
C GLU A 78 14.15 -5.38 6.11
N MET A 79 13.53 -4.67 5.15
CA MET A 79 14.21 -3.70 4.31
C MET A 79 14.50 -2.35 5.02
N GLY A 80 14.13 -2.20 6.30
CA GLY A 80 14.37 -0.99 7.09
C GLY A 80 13.35 0.12 6.87
N ILE A 81 12.15 -0.21 6.36
CA ILE A 81 11.04 0.74 6.31
C ILE A 81 10.40 0.75 7.69
N GLU A 82 10.65 1.81 8.47
CA GLU A 82 10.06 1.97 9.79
C GLU A 82 8.53 2.08 9.67
N ILE A 83 7.84 1.06 10.21
CA ILE A 83 6.39 0.97 10.23
C ILE A 83 5.87 1.78 11.43
N PHE A 84 6.11 3.09 11.42
CA PHE A 84 5.51 3.99 12.41
C PHE A 84 4.03 4.20 12.07
N GLY A 85 3.15 3.34 12.59
CA GLY A 85 1.71 3.60 12.57
C GLY A 85 0.80 2.38 12.51
N ILE A 86 1.20 1.27 11.87
CA ILE A 86 0.29 0.11 11.69
C ILE A 86 0.04 -0.63 13.01
N ILE A 87 1.06 -0.81 13.85
CA ILE A 87 0.94 -1.58 15.10
C ILE A 87 0.04 -0.86 16.14
N LYS A 88 -0.23 0.45 15.97
CA LYS A 88 -1.08 1.20 16.90
C LYS A 88 -2.58 0.99 16.65
N SER A 89 -3.01 0.62 15.44
CA SER A 89 -4.44 0.47 15.13
C SER A 89 -5.02 -0.90 15.50
N GLU A 90 -4.21 -1.95 15.62
CA GLU A 90 -4.71 -3.25 16.10
C GLU A 90 -4.99 -3.25 17.61
N LYS A 91 -4.22 -2.49 18.40
CA LYS A 91 -4.44 -2.39 19.87
C LYS A 91 -5.56 -1.45 20.31
N SER A 92 -6.13 -0.63 19.43
CA SER A 92 -7.23 0.28 19.79
C SER A 92 -8.63 -0.27 19.46
N GLY A 93 -8.73 -1.49 18.93
CA GLY A 93 -9.99 -2.12 18.52
C GLY A 93 -10.68 -2.97 19.60
N GLU A 94 -10.02 -3.26 20.72
CA GLU A 94 -10.49 -4.28 21.68
C GLU A 94 -10.98 -3.73 23.04
N GLU A 95 -11.21 -2.42 23.17
CA GLU A 95 -11.63 -1.80 24.45
C GLU A 95 -12.96 -1.02 24.39
N LYS A 96 -13.90 -1.42 23.51
CA LYS A 96 -15.27 -0.87 23.58
C LYS A 96 -16.36 -1.93 23.39
N LYS A 97 -16.32 -3.01 24.19
CA LYS A 97 -17.51 -3.80 24.56
C LYS A 97 -17.29 -4.44 25.93
N ALA A 98 -17.53 -3.68 26.99
CA ALA A 98 -17.89 -4.19 28.32
C ALA A 98 -18.82 -3.16 28.97
#